data_AF-A0A2S4X3N2-F1
#
_entry.id   AF-A0A2S4X3N2-F1
#
_cell.length_a   1.000
_cell.length_b   1.000
_cell.length_c   1.000
_cell.angle_alpha   90.00
_cell.angle_beta   90.00
_cell.angle_gamma   90.00
#
_symmetry.space_group_name_H-M   'P 1'
#
loop_
_entity.id
_entity.type
_entity.pdbx_description
1 polymer ?
#
loop_
_entity_poly.entity_id
_entity_poly.type
_entity_poly.pdbx_seq_one_letter_code
_entity_poly.pdbx_strand_id
1 'polypeptide(L)'
;MRKLTALFIASTLALGSASAAFAADTTAPAADAAPMKMMHHKGEGKGGPFAGLNLTEQQRQQMRDIMKESHQKRGPGMKEERQALHNLVASDSFDEAKAKAQIDAIGKAQSERMLERAKAENKMYNLLTPEQKKQYNENYQKREQKMMDHMNKMKAQMSSDQ
;
A
#
# COMPACT_ATOMS: atom_id res chain seq x y z
N MET A 1 58.11 -11.38 -5.11
CA MET A 1 58.88 -10.57 -4.13
C MET A 1 57.90 -9.85 -3.21
N ARG A 2 58.34 -9.60 -1.98
CA ARG A 2 57.56 -9.44 -0.73
C ARG A 2 56.80 -8.10 -0.59
N LYS A 3 55.58 -8.17 -0.02
CA LYS A 3 54.96 -7.41 1.12
C LYS A 3 55.12 -5.86 1.13
N LEU A 4 54.10 -5.07 1.47
CA LEU A 4 53.75 -4.70 2.86
C LEU A 4 52.34 -4.07 2.98
N THR A 5 51.64 -4.53 4.00
CA THR A 5 50.42 -4.02 4.64
C THR A 5 50.75 -2.79 5.50
N ALA A 6 49.87 -1.79 5.57
CA ALA A 6 49.88 -0.79 6.65
C ALA A 6 48.44 -0.40 7.03
N LEU A 7 48.12 -0.65 8.29
CA LEU A 7 46.83 -0.52 8.95
C LEU A 7 47.08 0.51 10.07
N PHE A 8 46.37 1.64 10.07
CA PHE A 8 46.46 2.62 11.17
C PHE A 8 45.11 2.70 11.88
N ILE A 9 45.05 2.04 13.04
CA ILE A 9 44.06 2.27 14.09
C ILE A 9 44.68 3.31 15.03
N ALA A 10 44.00 4.43 15.23
CA ALA A 10 44.28 5.35 16.32
C ALA A 10 42.99 5.57 17.10
N SER A 11 42.89 4.90 18.26
CA SER A 11 41.92 5.18 19.29
C SER A 11 42.61 5.98 20.39
N THR A 12 42.04 7.10 20.83
CA THR A 12 42.31 7.65 22.17
C THR A 12 41.04 8.24 22.76
N LEU A 13 40.65 7.63 23.88
CA LEU A 13 39.68 8.04 24.90
C LEU A 13 40.02 9.42 25.49
N ALA A 14 38.99 10.18 25.88
CA ALA A 14 39.07 11.13 26.99
C ALA A 14 37.76 11.13 27.80
N LEU A 15 37.92 11.03 29.12
CA LEU A 15 36.93 10.87 30.20
C LEU A 15 36.64 12.23 30.89
N GLY A 16 35.43 12.35 31.49
CA GLY A 16 35.09 13.24 32.63
C GLY A 16 34.33 14.51 32.24
N SER A 17 33.23 14.93 32.89
CA SER A 17 32.84 14.83 34.31
C SER A 17 31.31 14.87 34.52
N ALA A 18 30.81 14.13 35.52
CA ALA A 18 29.52 14.35 36.20
C ALA A 18 29.66 15.54 37.20
N SER A 19 28.66 16.23 37.76
CA SER A 19 27.24 16.02 38.06
C SER A 19 26.58 17.39 38.34
N ALA A 20 25.26 17.53 38.21
CA ALA A 20 24.38 18.09 39.26
C ALA A 20 22.91 18.15 38.78
N ALA A 21 22.03 17.87 39.73
CA ALA A 21 20.60 17.72 39.59
C ALA A 21 19.86 19.01 39.24
N PHE A 22 18.74 18.86 38.52
CA PHE A 22 17.53 19.57 38.89
C PHE A 22 16.35 18.61 38.82
N ALA A 23 15.82 18.27 39.99
CA ALA A 23 14.48 17.75 40.12
C ALA A 23 13.51 18.92 39.92
N ALA A 24 12.62 18.81 38.95
CA ALA A 24 11.36 19.51 38.95
C ALA A 24 10.32 18.48 38.54
N ASP A 25 9.64 18.01 39.57
CA ASP A 25 8.42 17.22 39.52
C ASP A 25 7.35 18.07 38.83
N THR A 26 7.04 17.73 37.59
CA THR A 26 5.79 18.18 36.96
C THR A 26 5.19 16.99 36.24
N THR A 27 4.47 16.18 37.02
CA THR A 27 3.39 15.33 36.51
C THR A 27 2.40 16.18 35.73
N ALA A 28 2.59 16.27 34.41
CA ALA A 28 1.53 16.68 33.49
C ALA A 28 0.63 15.45 33.26
N PRO A 29 -0.72 15.58 33.36
CA PRO A 29 -1.59 14.46 33.09
C PRO A 29 -1.45 14.10 31.62
N ALA A 30 -1.22 12.82 31.35
CA ALA A 30 -1.35 12.25 30.03
C ALA A 30 -2.77 12.58 29.54
N ALA A 31 -2.87 13.49 28.57
CA ALA A 31 -4.09 13.68 27.82
C ALA A 31 -4.41 12.33 27.18
N ASP A 32 -5.56 11.77 27.55
CA ASP A 32 -6.18 10.60 26.94
C ASP A 32 -6.25 10.81 25.42
N ALA A 33 -5.20 10.41 24.72
CA ALA A 33 -5.25 10.17 23.29
C ALA A 33 -6.11 8.91 23.13
N ALA A 34 -7.42 9.12 23.07
CA ALA A 34 -8.38 8.10 22.70
C ALA A 34 -7.79 7.34 21.50
N PRO A 35 -7.60 6.01 21.59
CA PRO A 35 -7.03 5.27 20.48
C PRO A 35 -7.95 5.51 19.29
N MET A 36 -7.47 6.20 18.26
CA MET A 36 -8.15 6.23 16.98
C MET A 36 -8.41 4.77 16.63
N LYS A 37 -9.68 4.36 16.69
CA LYS A 37 -10.10 3.05 16.21
C LYS A 37 -9.70 3.01 14.75
N MET A 38 -8.54 2.44 14.48
CA MET A 38 -8.17 1.94 13.17
C MET A 38 -9.34 1.06 12.77
N MET A 39 -10.17 1.55 11.85
CA MET A 39 -11.25 0.77 11.25
C MET A 39 -10.56 -0.38 10.50
N HIS A 40 -10.24 -1.45 11.23
CA HIS A 40 -10.01 -2.74 10.64
C HIS A 40 -11.34 -3.13 10.02
N HIS A 41 -11.47 -2.87 8.72
CA HIS A 41 -12.52 -3.45 7.90
C HIS A 41 -12.38 -4.97 7.94
N LYS A 42 -12.89 -5.59 9.00
CA LYS A 42 -13.20 -7.00 9.10
C LYS A 42 -14.46 -7.24 8.30
N GLY A 43 -14.36 -7.05 6.98
CA GLY A 43 -15.38 -7.45 6.02
C GLY A 43 -14.97 -8.79 5.45
N GLU A 44 -15.86 -9.78 5.57
CA GLU A 44 -15.82 -11.02 4.81
C GLU A 44 -15.55 -10.70 3.34
N GLY A 45 -14.43 -11.20 2.82
CA GLY A 45 -13.99 -11.08 1.43
C GLY A 45 -14.29 -9.73 0.77
N LYS A 46 -13.46 -8.69 0.99
CA LYS A 46 -13.50 -7.44 0.22
C LYS A 46 -13.63 -7.77 -1.27
N GLY A 47 -14.85 -7.61 -1.79
CA GLY A 47 -15.29 -8.31 -2.98
C GLY A 47 -14.58 -7.82 -4.22
N GLY A 48 -13.65 -8.63 -4.73
CA GLY A 48 -13.03 -8.40 -6.03
C GLY A 48 -14.07 -8.41 -7.17
N PRO A 49 -13.62 -8.24 -8.43
CA PRO A 49 -14.53 -8.15 -9.58
C PRO A 49 -15.50 -9.35 -9.71
N PHE A 50 -15.09 -10.53 -9.24
CA PHE A 50 -15.87 -11.79 -9.25
C PHE A 50 -16.75 -12.04 -8.01
N ALA A 51 -16.82 -11.10 -7.06
CA ALA A 51 -17.62 -11.27 -5.86
C ALA A 51 -19.12 -11.38 -6.18
N GLY A 52 -19.81 -12.24 -5.42
CA GLY A 52 -21.24 -12.49 -5.58
C GLY A 52 -21.62 -13.40 -6.75
N LEU A 53 -20.65 -13.99 -7.46
CA LEU A 53 -20.91 -15.02 -8.45
C LEU A 53 -21.05 -16.40 -7.79
N ASN A 54 -22.04 -17.16 -8.24
CA ASN A 54 -22.22 -18.57 -7.85
C ASN A 54 -21.23 -19.45 -8.63
N LEU A 55 -20.01 -19.54 -8.13
CA LEU A 55 -18.93 -20.34 -8.73
C LEU A 55 -19.02 -21.81 -8.29
N THR A 56 -18.57 -22.74 -9.14
CA THR A 56 -18.31 -24.12 -8.71
C THR A 56 -17.05 -24.20 -7.85
N GLU A 57 -16.86 -25.28 -7.10
CA GLU A 57 -15.62 -25.47 -6.32
C GLU A 57 -14.39 -25.53 -7.23
N GLN A 58 -14.52 -26.18 -8.39
CA GLN A 58 -13.45 -26.23 -9.39
C GLN A 58 -13.10 -24.83 -9.91
N GLN A 59 -14.10 -24.01 -10.27
CA GLN A 59 -13.87 -22.62 -10.70
C GLN A 59 -13.19 -21.80 -9.60
N ARG A 60 -13.64 -21.93 -8.35
CA ARG A 60 -13.01 -21.24 -7.20
C ARG A 60 -11.56 -21.64 -7.03
N GLN A 61 -11.24 -22.92 -7.16
CA GLN A 61 -9.86 -23.41 -7.04
C GLN A 61 -8.98 -22.84 -8.16
N GLN A 62 -9.42 -22.94 -9.42
CA GLN A 62 -8.68 -22.38 -10.56
C GLN A 62 -8.48 -20.87 -10.44
N MET A 63 -9.50 -20.15 -9.97
CA MET A 63 -9.41 -18.71 -9.68
C MET A 63 -8.37 -18.38 -8.62
N ARG A 64 -8.31 -19.16 -7.51
CA ARG A 64 -7.28 -18.99 -6.48
C ARG A 64 -5.89 -19.21 -7.05
N ASP A 65 -5.71 -20.22 -7.87
CA ASP A 65 -4.42 -20.56 -8.47
C ASP A 65 -3.95 -19.47 -9.45
N ILE A 66 -4.84 -18.97 -10.32
CA ILE A 66 -4.56 -17.85 -11.23
C ILE A 66 -4.17 -16.59 -10.45
N MET A 67 -4.90 -16.26 -9.38
CA MET A 67 -4.60 -15.09 -8.57
C MET A 67 -3.27 -15.23 -7.82
N LYS A 68 -2.95 -16.44 -7.35
CA LYS A 68 -1.67 -16.74 -6.72
C LYS A 68 -0.51 -16.59 -7.69
N GLU A 69 -0.62 -17.13 -8.91
CA GLU A 69 0.39 -16.97 -9.97
C GLU A 69 0.58 -15.49 -10.33
N SER A 70 -0.52 -14.75 -10.53
CA SER A 70 -0.46 -13.30 -10.79
C SER A 70 0.17 -12.52 -9.65
N HIS A 71 -0.08 -12.90 -8.40
CA HIS A 71 0.55 -12.27 -7.24
C HIS A 71 2.06 -12.52 -7.20
N GLN A 72 2.50 -13.74 -7.49
CA GLN A 72 3.91 -14.08 -7.58
C GLN A 72 4.62 -13.27 -8.68
N LYS A 73 4.02 -13.14 -9.87
CA LYS A 73 4.57 -12.33 -10.97
C LYS A 73 4.67 -10.84 -10.64
N ARG A 74 3.68 -10.29 -9.92
CA ARG A 74 3.67 -8.88 -9.52
C ARG A 74 4.64 -8.57 -8.39
N GLY A 75 5.16 -9.57 -7.70
CA GLY A 75 6.10 -9.41 -6.59
C GLY A 75 5.50 -8.72 -5.35
N PRO A 76 6.34 -8.45 -4.32
CA PRO A 76 5.92 -7.71 -3.14
C PRO A 76 5.42 -6.33 -3.54
N GLY A 77 4.43 -5.76 -2.85
CA GLY A 77 3.89 -4.44 -3.16
C GLY A 77 4.95 -3.32 -3.16
N MET A 78 4.58 -2.12 -3.60
CA MET A 78 5.51 -0.98 -3.75
C MET A 78 5.87 -0.29 -2.41
N LYS A 79 6.28 -1.04 -1.38
CA LYS A 79 6.49 -0.48 -0.03
C LYS A 79 7.73 0.42 0.01
N GLU A 80 8.83 -0.06 -0.52
CA GLU A 80 10.12 0.66 -0.52
C GLU A 80 10.02 1.93 -1.35
N GLU A 81 9.32 1.88 -2.48
CA GLU A 81 9.17 3.01 -3.37
C GLU A 81 8.30 4.12 -2.76
N ARG A 82 7.26 3.73 -1.99
CA ARG A 82 6.48 4.69 -1.18
C ARG A 82 7.30 5.31 -0.06
N GLN A 83 8.17 4.53 0.59
CA GLN A 83 9.08 5.04 1.62
C GLN A 83 10.10 6.02 1.03
N ALA A 84 10.68 5.70 -0.13
CA ALA A 84 11.61 6.58 -0.83
C ALA A 84 10.94 7.92 -1.21
N LEU A 85 9.72 7.88 -1.75
CA LEU A 85 8.96 9.10 -2.04
C LEU A 85 8.62 9.89 -0.77
N HIS A 86 8.25 9.20 0.32
CA HIS A 86 8.01 9.84 1.61
C HIS A 86 9.26 10.58 2.12
N ASN A 87 10.44 9.96 2.03
CA ASN A 87 11.71 10.57 2.46
C ASN A 87 12.07 11.83 1.63
N LEU A 88 11.75 11.84 0.34
CA LEU A 88 11.94 13.03 -0.53
C LEU A 88 10.98 14.17 -0.17
N VAL A 89 9.80 13.85 0.36
CA VAL A 89 8.83 14.86 0.83
C VAL A 89 9.21 15.38 2.22
N ALA A 90 9.77 14.51 3.07
CA ALA A 90 10.15 14.84 4.44
C ALA A 90 11.58 15.41 4.58
N SER A 91 12.22 15.85 3.48
CA SER A 91 13.56 16.44 3.51
C SER A 91 13.52 17.97 3.69
N ASP A 92 14.58 18.54 4.26
CA ASP A 92 14.72 19.99 4.50
C ASP A 92 14.64 20.82 3.21
N SER A 93 15.02 20.23 2.07
CA SER A 93 14.90 20.81 0.73
C SER A 93 14.29 19.82 -0.24
N PHE A 94 13.42 20.29 -1.13
CA PHE A 94 12.79 19.45 -2.14
C PHE A 94 13.64 19.34 -3.41
N ASP A 95 14.02 18.11 -3.78
CA ASP A 95 14.71 17.80 -5.03
C ASP A 95 13.70 17.28 -6.06
N GLU A 96 13.21 18.19 -6.90
CA GLU A 96 12.19 17.88 -7.92
C GLU A 96 12.68 16.81 -8.92
N ALA A 97 13.97 16.85 -9.28
CA ALA A 97 14.54 15.90 -10.23
C ALA A 97 14.53 14.47 -9.67
N LYS A 98 14.92 14.29 -8.40
CA LYS A 98 14.83 12.99 -7.71
C LYS A 98 13.39 12.53 -7.54
N ALA A 99 12.48 13.44 -7.17
CA ALA A 99 11.06 13.12 -7.02
C ALA A 99 10.46 12.62 -8.35
N LYS A 100 10.73 13.33 -9.46
CA LYS A 100 10.27 12.94 -10.79
C LYS A 100 10.79 11.54 -11.18
N ALA A 101 12.09 11.29 -11.02
CA ALA A 101 12.68 9.99 -11.33
C ALA A 101 12.05 8.84 -10.52
N GLN A 102 11.77 9.07 -9.23
CA GLN A 102 11.11 8.09 -8.38
C GLN A 102 9.66 7.83 -8.80
N ILE A 103 8.92 8.88 -9.15
CA ILE A 103 7.53 8.78 -9.66
C ILE A 103 7.50 8.00 -10.97
N ASP A 104 8.41 8.28 -11.90
CA ASP A 104 8.48 7.57 -13.19
C ASP A 104 8.76 6.07 -13.00
N ALA A 105 9.67 5.73 -12.07
CA ALA A 105 9.95 4.34 -11.72
C ALA A 105 8.71 3.63 -11.11
N ILE A 106 8.00 4.29 -10.20
CA ILE A 106 6.75 3.79 -9.62
C ILE A 106 5.70 3.58 -10.71
N GLY A 107 5.53 4.56 -11.60
CA GLY A 107 4.54 4.52 -12.68
C GLY A 107 4.75 3.34 -13.61
N LYS A 108 6.01 3.07 -13.99
CA LYS A 108 6.35 1.91 -14.82
C LYS A 108 5.99 0.59 -14.13
N ALA A 109 6.45 0.40 -12.90
CA ALA A 109 6.17 -0.82 -12.14
C ALA A 109 4.67 -1.00 -11.87
N GLN A 110 3.94 0.08 -11.59
CA GLN A 110 2.49 0.04 -11.40
C GLN A 110 1.75 -0.38 -12.68
N SER A 111 2.18 0.15 -13.83
CA SER A 111 1.59 -0.19 -15.14
C SER A 111 1.77 -1.68 -15.46
N GLU A 112 2.97 -2.22 -15.26
CA GLU A 112 3.26 -3.65 -15.44
C GLU A 112 2.41 -4.52 -14.50
N ARG A 113 2.27 -4.13 -13.23
CA ARG A 113 1.41 -4.84 -12.27
C ARG A 113 -0.07 -4.78 -12.64
N MET A 114 -0.56 -3.64 -13.15
CA MET A 114 -1.93 -3.51 -13.62
C MET A 114 -2.18 -4.44 -14.82
N LEU A 115 -1.25 -4.51 -15.76
CA LEU A 115 -1.33 -5.42 -16.90
C LEU A 115 -1.38 -6.89 -16.45
N GLU A 116 -0.51 -7.31 -15.53
CA GLU A 116 -0.51 -8.69 -15.02
C GLU A 116 -1.80 -9.03 -14.23
N ARG A 117 -2.38 -8.05 -13.54
CA ARG A 117 -3.69 -8.20 -12.91
C ARG A 117 -4.79 -8.36 -13.97
N ALA A 118 -4.82 -7.51 -14.98
CA ALA A 118 -5.82 -7.56 -16.05
C ALA A 118 -5.78 -8.89 -16.82
N LYS A 119 -4.57 -9.40 -17.13
CA LYS A 119 -4.39 -10.73 -17.73
C LYS A 119 -4.97 -11.84 -16.85
N ALA A 120 -4.74 -11.79 -15.54
CA ALA A 120 -5.27 -12.77 -14.59
C ALA A 120 -6.79 -12.71 -14.51
N GLU A 121 -7.36 -11.50 -14.40
CA GLU A 121 -8.81 -11.29 -14.39
C GLU A 121 -9.46 -11.79 -15.71
N ASN A 122 -8.82 -11.58 -16.87
CA ASN A 122 -9.32 -12.12 -18.15
C ASN A 122 -9.31 -13.66 -18.17
N LYS A 123 -8.22 -14.30 -17.71
CA LYS A 123 -8.17 -15.77 -17.57
C LYS A 123 -9.31 -16.29 -16.70
N MET A 124 -9.55 -15.64 -15.56
CA MET A 124 -10.65 -15.99 -14.64
C MET A 124 -12.03 -15.78 -15.28
N TYR A 125 -12.23 -14.69 -16.02
CA TYR A 125 -13.47 -14.41 -16.74
C TYR A 125 -13.78 -15.50 -17.77
N ASN A 126 -12.76 -16.06 -18.42
CA ASN A 126 -12.94 -17.13 -19.40
C ASN A 126 -13.28 -18.49 -18.78
N LEU A 127 -13.19 -18.66 -17.46
CA LEU A 127 -13.69 -19.85 -16.74
C LEU A 127 -15.20 -19.79 -16.47
N LEU A 128 -15.82 -18.62 -16.65
CA LEU A 128 -17.23 -18.40 -16.33
C LEU A 128 -18.16 -18.94 -17.43
N THR A 129 -19.33 -19.42 -17.02
CA THR A 129 -20.45 -19.72 -17.94
C THR A 129 -21.04 -18.42 -18.52
N PRO A 130 -21.80 -18.49 -19.62
CA PRO A 130 -22.47 -17.32 -20.18
C PRO A 130 -23.34 -16.55 -19.17
N GLU A 131 -24.06 -17.27 -18.32
CA GLU A 131 -24.94 -16.70 -17.28
C GLU A 131 -24.11 -15.98 -16.20
N GLN A 132 -23.00 -16.59 -15.76
CA GLN A 132 -22.08 -15.99 -14.80
C GLN A 132 -21.40 -14.73 -15.39
N LYS A 133 -21.05 -14.74 -16.69
CA LYS A 133 -20.49 -13.56 -17.38
C LYS A 133 -21.49 -12.41 -17.44
N LYS A 134 -22.78 -12.71 -17.69
CA LYS A 134 -23.85 -11.71 -17.62
C LYS A 134 -23.93 -11.09 -16.22
N GLN A 135 -23.99 -11.93 -15.18
CA GLN A 135 -24.03 -11.46 -13.80
C GLN A 135 -22.78 -10.65 -13.42
N TYR A 136 -21.59 -11.04 -13.89
CA TYR A 136 -20.34 -10.31 -13.68
C TYR A 136 -20.43 -8.86 -14.19
N ASN A 137 -20.96 -8.66 -15.40
CA ASN A 137 -21.11 -7.33 -16.00
C ASN A 137 -22.19 -6.49 -15.29
N GLU A 138 -23.29 -7.10 -14.88
CA GLU A 138 -24.32 -6.42 -14.07
C GLU A 138 -23.75 -5.98 -12.70
N ASN A 139 -22.95 -6.83 -12.06
CA ASN A 139 -22.28 -6.51 -10.81
C ASN A 139 -21.28 -5.35 -10.98
N TYR A 140 -20.60 -5.27 -12.13
CA TYR A 140 -19.74 -4.13 -12.45
C TYR A 140 -20.56 -2.83 -12.54
N GLN A 141 -21.63 -2.79 -13.32
CA GLN A 141 -22.49 -1.61 -13.46
C GLN A 141 -23.06 -1.14 -12.11
N LYS A 142 -23.50 -2.09 -11.27
CA LYS A 142 -23.98 -1.79 -9.92
C LYS A 142 -22.90 -1.19 -9.02
N ARG A 143 -21.65 -1.66 -9.12
CA ARG A 143 -20.53 -1.10 -8.36
C ARG A 143 -20.21 0.32 -8.83
N GLU A 144 -20.17 0.56 -10.13
CA GLU A 144 -19.96 1.90 -10.70
C GLU A 144 -21.02 2.89 -10.23
N GLN A 145 -22.30 2.50 -10.29
CA GLN A 145 -23.41 3.33 -9.79
C GLN A 145 -23.26 3.66 -8.31
N LYS A 146 -22.97 2.66 -7.47
CA LYS A 146 -22.74 2.88 -6.03
C LYS A 146 -21.56 3.81 -5.77
N MET A 147 -20.48 3.74 -6.57
CA MET A 147 -19.36 4.65 -6.45
C MET A 147 -19.77 6.09 -6.81
N MET A 148 -20.52 6.27 -7.91
CA MET A 148 -21.05 7.58 -8.30
C MET A 148 -21.96 8.19 -7.23
N ASP A 149 -22.89 7.40 -6.69
CA ASP A 149 -23.79 7.84 -5.62
C ASP A 149 -23.00 8.24 -4.35
N HIS A 150 -21.97 7.46 -4.00
CA HIS A 150 -21.10 7.77 -2.87
C HIS A 150 -20.31 9.07 -3.09
N MET A 151 -19.75 9.28 -4.28
CA MET A 151 -19.06 10.52 -4.63
C MET A 151 -20.01 11.73 -4.58
N ASN A 152 -21.22 11.61 -5.11
CA ASN A 152 -22.23 12.68 -5.06
C ASN A 152 -22.61 13.03 -3.62
N LYS A 153 -22.79 12.01 -2.77
CA LYS A 153 -23.06 12.21 -1.34
C LYS A 153 -21.91 12.93 -0.64
N MET A 154 -20.66 12.52 -0.89
CA MET A 154 -19.48 13.20 -0.31
C MET A 154 -19.39 14.66 -0.76
N LYS A 155 -19.65 14.94 -2.04
CA LYS A 155 -19.67 16.30 -2.58
C LYS A 155 -20.73 17.16 -1.89
N ALA A 156 -21.95 16.65 -1.71
CA ALA A 156 -23.03 17.37 -1.05
C ALA A 156 -22.70 17.69 0.42
N GLN A 157 -22.04 16.78 1.14
CA GLN A 157 -21.60 16.99 2.53
C GLN A 157 -20.50 18.07 2.62
N MET A 158 -19.53 18.08 1.71
CA MET A 158 -18.50 19.12 1.69
C MET A 158 -19.08 20.52 1.39
N SER A 159 -20.15 20.60 0.61
CA SER A 159 -20.82 21.87 0.29
C SER A 159 -21.77 22.37 1.39
N SER A 160 -22.20 21.52 2.32
CA SER A 160 -23.03 21.93 3.47
C SER A 160 -22.22 22.41 4.67
N ASP A 161 -20.93 22.11 4.71
CA ASP A 161 -20.01 22.49 5.78
C ASP A 161 -19.23 23.80 5.48
N GLN A 162 -19.59 24.51 4.39
CA GLN A 162 -19.10 25.85 3.99
C GLN A 162 -20.21 26.88 4.09
#